data_AF-A0A1M4ZQQ9-F1
#
_entry.id   AF-A0A1M4ZQQ9-F1
#
_cell.length_a   1.000
_cell.length_b   1.000
_cell.length_c   1.000
_cell.angle_alpha   90.00
_cell.angle_beta   90.00
_cell.angle_gamma   90.00
#
_symmetry.space_group_name_H-M   'P 1'
#
loop_
_entity.id
_entity.type
_entity.pdbx_description
1 polymer ?
#
loop_
_entity_poly.entity_id
_entity_poly.type
_entity_poly.pdbx_seq_one_letter_code
_entity_poly.pdbx_strand_id
1 'polypeptide(L)'
;MIIFTNKELIILQEENAKSIKDVKYGGIWIYIPIHKILNAYIDEEETGFLNLSINVSGSNVFKSRFESSQKEKVEGLIEQINKIARYNLL
;
A
#
# COMPACT_ATOMS: atom_id res chain seq x y z
N MET A 1 -3.90 1.96 -7.11
CA MET A 1 -5.05 2.22 -6.21
C MET A 1 -4.95 1.32 -4.99
N ILE A 2 -5.42 1.79 -3.82
CA ILE A 2 -5.46 1.01 -2.58
C ILE A 2 -6.89 1.05 -2.03
N ILE A 3 -7.40 -0.10 -1.61
CA ILE A 3 -8.70 -0.26 -0.95
C ILE A 3 -8.45 -0.94 0.39
N PHE A 4 -8.82 -0.28 1.48
CA PHE A 4 -8.72 -0.83 2.82
C PHE A 4 -10.10 -1.17 3.37
N THR A 5 -10.28 -2.40 3.81
CA THR A 5 -11.56 -2.91 4.34
C THR A 5 -11.39 -3.36 5.79
N ASN A 6 -12.42 -3.98 6.37
CA ASN A 6 -12.34 -4.61 7.69
C ASN A 6 -11.79 -6.05 7.67
N LYS A 7 -11.45 -6.60 6.49
CA LYS A 7 -10.89 -7.97 6.36
C LYS A 7 -9.51 -7.98 5.70
N GLU A 8 -9.31 -7.12 4.72
CA GLU A 8 -8.14 -7.12 3.87
C GLU A 8 -7.80 -5.74 3.33
N LEU A 9 -6.54 -5.59 2.94
CA LEU A 9 -6.02 -4.51 2.13
C LEU A 9 -5.84 -5.04 0.70
N ILE A 10 -6.50 -4.38 -0.25
CA ILE A 10 -6.43 -4.72 -1.67
C ILE A 10 -5.66 -3.62 -2.38
N ILE A 11 -4.69 -4.02 -3.18
CA ILE A 11 -3.81 -3.11 -3.90
C ILE A 11 -3.87 -3.46 -5.37
N LEU A 12 -4.14 -2.43 -6.16
CA LEU A 12 -4.29 -2.52 -7.60
C LEU A 12 -3.13 -1.76 -8.23
N GLN A 13 -2.30 -2.50 -8.95
CA GLN A 13 -1.18 -1.96 -9.71
C GLN A 13 -1.39 -2.25 -11.18
N GLU A 14 -0.96 -1.34 -12.04
CA GLU A 14 -0.86 -1.62 -13.46
C GLU A 14 0.38 -2.48 -13.71
N GLU A 15 0.24 -3.47 -14.59
CA GLU A 15 1.39 -4.23 -15.06
C GLU A 15 2.30 -3.28 -15.86
N ASN A 16 3.52 -3.04 -15.36
CA ASN A 16 4.53 -2.22 -16.04
C ASN A 16 5.06 -2.97 -17.27
N ALA A 17 4.24 -3.05 -18.31
CA ALA A 17 4.67 -3.62 -19.57
C ALA A 17 5.52 -2.55 -20.28
N LYS A 18 6.85 -2.71 -20.25
CA LYS A 18 7.75 -1.94 -21.12
C LYS A 18 7.20 -2.05 -22.54
N SER A 19 7.06 -0.94 -23.24
CA SER A 19 6.49 -0.84 -24.60
C SER A 19 7.12 -1.84 -25.58
N ILE A 20 6.58 -3.06 -25.66
CA ILE A 20 6.82 -4.05 -26.72
C ILE A 20 5.51 -4.20 -27.48
N LYS A 21 5.57 -4.50 -28.78
CA LYS A 21 4.39 -4.58 -29.66
C LYS A 21 3.29 -5.55 -29.18
N ASP A 22 3.58 -6.43 -28.22
CA ASP A 22 2.70 -7.43 -27.62
C ASP A 22 2.41 -7.18 -26.13
N VAL A 23 2.30 -5.92 -25.70
CA VAL A 23 1.93 -5.56 -24.32
C VAL A 23 0.52 -6.08 -24.02
N LYS A 24 0.41 -6.99 -23.05
CA LYS A 24 -0.85 -7.33 -22.39
C LYS A 24 -1.11 -6.27 -21.33
N TYR A 25 -2.23 -5.58 -21.44
CA TYR A 25 -2.70 -4.66 -20.42
C TYR A 25 -3.39 -5.48 -19.33
N GLY A 26 -2.71 -5.66 -18.20
CA GLY A 26 -3.20 -6.38 -17.03
C GLY A 26 -3.13 -5.53 -15.76
N GLY A 27 -3.99 -5.84 -14.79
CA GLY A 27 -3.90 -5.31 -13.44
C GLY A 27 -3.35 -6.39 -12.50
N ILE A 28 -2.38 -6.04 -11.68
CA ILE A 28 -1.92 -6.89 -10.57
C ILE A 28 -2.78 -6.56 -9.35
N TRP A 29 -3.45 -7.59 -8.82
CA TRP A 29 -4.27 -7.49 -7.60
C TRP A 29 -3.52 -8.18 -6.47
N ILE A 30 -3.10 -7.39 -5.48
CA ILE A 30 -2.40 -7.89 -4.29
C ILE A 30 -3.39 -7.85 -3.13
N TYR A 31 -3.58 -9.01 -2.50
CA TYR A 31 -4.47 -9.18 -1.36
C TYR A 31 -3.64 -9.42 -0.10
N ILE A 32 -3.81 -8.56 0.90
CA ILE A 32 -3.11 -8.63 2.18
C ILE A 32 -4.15 -8.77 3.29
N PRO A 33 -4.28 -9.96 3.90
CA PRO A 33 -5.16 -10.14 5.05
C PRO A 33 -4.76 -9.24 6.20
N ILE A 34 -5.73 -8.62 6.86
CA ILE A 34 -5.48 -7.64 7.92
C ILE A 34 -4.65 -8.19 9.07
N HIS A 35 -4.90 -9.43 9.49
CA HIS A 35 -4.16 -10.08 10.58
C HIS A 35 -2.66 -10.28 10.27
N LYS A 36 -2.26 -10.12 9.00
CA LYS A 36 -0.85 -10.16 8.59
C LYS A 36 -0.20 -8.79 8.58
N ILE A 37 -0.95 -7.70 8.68
CA ILE A 37 -0.38 -6.34 8.65
C ILE A 37 0.21 -6.03 10.03
N LEU A 38 1.50 -5.67 10.05
CA LEU A 38 2.24 -5.36 11.27
C LEU A 38 2.19 -3.87 11.59
N ASN A 39 2.49 -3.03 10.60
CA ASN A 39 2.35 -1.57 10.68
C ASN A 39 2.44 -0.96 9.27
N ALA A 40 2.16 0.34 9.19
CA ALA A 40 2.35 1.18 8.02
C ALA A 40 2.98 2.52 8.42
N TYR A 41 3.74 3.12 7.51
CA TYR A 41 4.38 4.42 7.69
C TYR A 41 4.58 5.11 6.33
N ILE A 42 4.80 6.42 6.37
CA ILE A 42 5.20 7.20 5.18
C ILE A 42 6.55 7.84 5.41
N ASP A 43 7.33 7.88 4.33
CA ASP A 43 8.52 8.72 4.23
C ASP A 43 8.28 9.77 3.14
N GLU A 44 8.66 11.01 3.40
CA GLU A 44 8.69 12.07 2.37
C GLU A 44 9.96 11.92 1.52
N GLU A 45 9.79 11.88 0.20
CA GLU A 45 10.90 12.05 -0.74
C GLU A 45 11.10 13.54 -1.03
N GLU A 46 12.36 13.97 -1.23
CA GLU A 46 12.74 15.34 -1.61
C GLU A 46 12.05 15.84 -2.90
N THR A 47 11.53 14.91 -3.70
CA THR A 47 10.94 15.13 -5.02
C THR A 47 9.45 15.49 -5.00
N GLY A 48 8.85 15.73 -3.83
CA GLY A 48 7.41 16.06 -3.72
C GLY A 48 6.50 14.83 -3.79
N PHE A 49 7.04 13.66 -3.42
CA PHE A 49 6.32 12.41 -3.33
C PHE A 49 6.39 11.84 -1.91
N LEU A 50 5.42 10.99 -1.60
CA LEU A 50 5.32 10.23 -0.36
C LEU A 50 5.49 8.75 -0.69
N ASN A 51 6.30 8.05 0.08
CA ASN A 51 6.42 6.61 0.03
C ASN A 51 5.65 5.98 1.18
N LEU A 52 4.49 5.41 0.87
CA LEU A 52 3.78 4.54 1.80
C LEU A 52 4.46 3.18 1.85
N SER A 53 4.88 2.77 3.04
CA SER A 53 5.43 1.45 3.33
C SER A 53 4.51 0.69 4.29
N ILE A 54 4.22 -0.57 3.98
CA ILE A 54 3.35 -1.45 4.80
C ILE A 54 4.14 -2.74 5.09
N ASN A 55 4.40 -2.98 6.36
CA ASN A 55 5.07 -4.18 6.82
C ASN A 55 4.04 -5.29 7.05
N VAL A 56 4.34 -6.47 6.53
CA VAL A 56 3.43 -7.61 6.54
C VAL A 56 4.20 -8.85 7.01
N SER A 57 3.58 -9.62 7.91
CA SER A 57 4.17 -10.82 8.50
C SER A 57 4.48 -11.87 7.43
N GLY A 58 5.72 -12.36 7.41
CA GLY A 58 6.13 -13.44 6.50
C GLY A 58 6.25 -13.03 5.03
N SER A 59 6.22 -11.72 4.73
CA SER A 59 6.46 -11.20 3.38
C SER A 59 7.34 -9.95 3.42
N ASN A 60 7.76 -9.49 2.25
CA ASN A 60 8.47 -8.22 2.12
C ASN A 60 7.58 -7.03 2.47
N VAL A 61 8.22 -5.87 2.62
CA VAL A 61 7.57 -4.56 2.74
C VAL A 61 6.86 -4.23 1.44
N PHE A 62 5.57 -3.96 1.52
CA PHE A 62 4.84 -3.37 0.40
C PHE A 62 5.12 -1.87 0.34
N LYS A 63 5.42 -1.35 -0.86
CA LYS A 63 5.71 0.07 -1.09
C LYS A 63 4.82 0.63 -2.18
N SER A 64 4.27 1.83 -1.97
CA SER A 64 3.52 2.58 -2.98
C SER A 64 3.81 4.06 -2.87
N ARG A 65 3.88 4.74 -4.02
CA ARG A 65 4.19 6.15 -4.12
C ARG A 65 2.91 6.97 -4.32
N PHE A 66 2.82 8.08 -3.60
CA PHE A 66 1.74 9.05 -3.69
C PHE A 66 2.32 10.45 -3.92
N GLU A 67 1.55 11.34 -4.52
CA GLU A 67 1.90 12.76 -4.57
C GLU A 67 1.77 13.38 -3.18
N SER A 68 2.64 14.33 -2.84
CA SER A 68 2.56 15.05 -1.55
C SER A 68 1.25 15.81 -1.36
N SER A 69 0.53 16.15 -2.44
CA SER A 69 -0.83 16.70 -2.40
C SER A 69 -1.84 15.80 -1.68
N GLN A 70 -1.56 14.50 -1.57
CA GLN A 70 -2.41 13.51 -0.93
C GLN A 70 -2.01 13.21 0.53
N LYS A 71 -1.03 13.92 1.09
CA LYS A 71 -0.43 13.63 2.41
C LYS A 71 -1.45 13.33 3.49
N GLU A 72 -2.39 14.25 3.71
CA GLU A 72 -3.41 14.10 4.76
C GLU A 72 -4.25 12.82 4.59
N LYS A 73 -4.61 12.47 3.35
CA LYS A 73 -5.35 11.23 3.06
C LYS A 73 -4.51 9.99 3.33
N VAL A 74 -3.23 10.02 2.98
CA VAL A 74 -2.32 8.89 3.19
C VAL A 74 -2.02 8.72 4.68
N GLU A 75 -1.84 9.81 5.42
CA GLU A 75 -1.69 9.79 6.88
C GLU A 75 -2.93 9.21 7.57
N GLY A 76 -4.13 9.64 7.17
CA GLY A 76 -5.38 9.06 7.68
C GLY A 76 -5.51 7.56 7.40
N LEU A 77 -5.09 7.11 6.21
CA LEU A 77 -5.05 5.68 5.88
C LEU A 77 -4.06 4.91 6.79
N ILE A 78 -2.86 5.45 7.02
CA ILE A 78 -1.87 4.84 7.91
C ILE A 78 -2.40 4.71 9.33
N GLU A 79 -3.07 5.74 9.84
CA GLU A 79 -3.66 5.71 11.17
C GLU A 79 -4.69 4.58 11.30
N GLN A 80 -5.57 4.43 10.30
CA GLN A 80 -6.56 3.35 10.26
C GLN A 80 -5.90 1.97 10.22
N ILE A 81 -4.88 1.79 9.37
CA ILE A 81 -4.14 0.53 9.26
C ILE A 81 -3.45 0.20 10.59
N ASN A 82 -2.72 1.15 11.18
CA ASN A 82 -1.99 0.96 12.43
C ASN A 82 -2.91 0.75 13.64
N LYS A 83 -4.09 1.38 13.64
CA LYS A 83 -5.12 1.11 14.64
C LYS A 83 -5.52 -0.37 14.61
N ILE A 84 -5.80 -0.91 13.43
CA ILE A 84 -6.22 -2.30 13.30
C ILE A 84 -5.06 -3.27 13.57
N ALA A 85 -3.86 -2.99 13.09
CA ALA A 85 -2.68 -3.83 13.34
C ALA A 85 -2.40 -4.00 14.85
N ARG A 86 -2.60 -2.95 15.65
CA ARG A 86 -2.46 -3.03 17.11
C ARG A 86 -3.48 -3.97 17.76
N TYR A 87 -4.70 -4.05 17.24
CA TYR A 87 -5.70 -5.00 17.76
C TYR A 87 -5.35 -6.46 17.46
N ASN A 88 -4.58 -6.73 16.40
CA ASN A 88 -4.15 -8.09 16.06
C ASN A 88 -3.00 -8.61 16.94
N LEU A 89 -2.37 -7.74 17.75
CA LEU A 89 -1.29 -8.10 18.68
C LEU A 89 -1.79 -8.40 20.10
N LEU A 90 -3.09 -8.21 20.36
CA LEU A 90 -3.77 -8.48 21.63
C LEU A 90 -4.49 -9.84 21.57
#